data_AF-A0A7M3Z7E4-F1
#
_entry.id   AF-A0A7M3Z7E4-F1
#
_cell.length_a   1.000
_cell.length_b   1.000
_cell.length_c   1.000
_cell.angle_alpha   90.00
_cell.angle_beta   90.00
_cell.angle_gamma   90.00
#
_symmetry.space_group_name_H-M   'P 1'
#
loop_
_entity.id
_entity.type
_entity.pdbx_description
1 polymer ?
#
loop_
_entity_poly.entity_id
_entity_poly.type
_entity_poly.pdbx_seq_one_letter_code
_entity_poly.pdbx_strand_id
1 'polypeptide(L)'
;MLASSVPWYLPVLFLSCLGWAFAFYIDGALNHRPLLQRLYRWTPPIMVAGLVASRTIDILSLSSTNPEVAYVLGQNASMAEQMRLLFTGQGALEGALWAFLSFALFAPSLPSLRGCSADTSDFVRSRMMTHAGVWALLLLMVLFQQDMYAPADIVPASPTVKAVGWSSFLLVVMFTLLLMMSGEMLTASAHMASSGETSLLFQRAIIKTLVAGALAWACLFQSDLFSATWWDRPLRDERLAMALVIVT
;
A
#
# COMPACT_ATOMS: atom_id res chain seq x y z
N MET A 1 -2.89 19.00 -6.27
CA MET A 1 -2.82 17.53 -6.23
C MET A 1 -2.53 16.95 -7.63
N LEU A 2 -1.55 16.05 -7.75
CA LEU A 2 -1.13 15.47 -9.03
C LEU A 2 -2.26 14.75 -9.78
N ALA A 3 -3.07 13.98 -9.07
CA ALA A 3 -4.18 13.22 -9.66
C ALA A 3 -5.32 14.10 -10.20
N SER A 4 -5.58 15.28 -9.63
CA SER A 4 -6.55 16.23 -10.18
C SER A 4 -6.02 16.95 -11.41
N SER A 5 -4.73 17.30 -11.41
CA SER A 5 -4.10 18.02 -12.52
C SER A 5 -3.82 17.13 -13.73
N VAL A 6 -3.73 15.81 -13.51
CA VAL A 6 -3.38 14.82 -14.52
C VAL A 6 -4.46 13.73 -14.54
N PRO A 7 -5.54 13.87 -15.33
CA PRO A 7 -6.72 13.01 -15.24
C PRO A 7 -6.45 11.55 -15.61
N TRP A 8 -5.39 11.28 -16.38
CA TRP A 8 -4.97 9.92 -16.72
C TRP A 8 -4.13 9.24 -15.64
N TYR A 9 -3.72 9.93 -14.57
CA TYR A 9 -2.78 9.40 -13.59
C TYR A 9 -3.31 8.17 -12.85
N LEU A 10 -4.50 8.27 -12.25
CA LEU A 10 -5.12 7.14 -11.55
C LEU A 10 -5.50 6.00 -12.49
N PRO A 11 -6.08 6.23 -13.70
CA PRO A 11 -6.30 5.17 -14.68
C PRO A 11 -5.02 4.42 -15.09
N VAL A 12 -3.92 5.14 -15.33
CA VAL A 12 -2.64 4.50 -15.70
C VAL A 12 -2.05 3.74 -14.52
N LEU A 13 -2.14 4.27 -13.29
CA LEU A 13 -1.74 3.55 -12.09
C LEU A 13 -2.55 2.25 -11.94
N PHE A 14 -3.86 2.31 -12.10
CA PHE A 14 -4.75 1.15 -12.04
C PHE A 14 -4.36 0.10 -13.10
N LEU A 15 -4.23 0.50 -14.37
CA LEU A 15 -3.82 -0.40 -15.45
C LEU A 15 -2.42 -0.99 -15.24
N SER A 16 -1.51 -0.23 -14.64
CA SER A 16 -0.17 -0.72 -14.31
C SER A 16 -0.21 -1.79 -13.22
N CYS A 17 -1.05 -1.63 -12.19
CA CYS A 17 -1.30 -2.64 -11.16
C CYS A 17 -2.03 -3.87 -11.73
N LEU A 18 -2.94 -3.65 -12.68
CA LEU A 18 -3.60 -4.72 -13.43
C LEU A 18 -2.59 -5.53 -14.24
N GLY A 19 -1.64 -4.88 -14.90
CA GLY A 19 -0.52 -5.55 -15.55
C GLY A 19 0.24 -6.45 -14.56
N TRP A 20 0.55 -5.94 -13.37
CA TRP A 20 1.19 -6.73 -12.32
C TRP A 20 0.37 -7.94 -11.86
N ALA A 21 -0.96 -7.86 -11.80
CA ALA A 21 -1.81 -9.00 -11.50
C ALA A 21 -1.61 -10.17 -12.50
N PHE A 22 -1.13 -9.89 -13.71
CA PHE A 22 -0.75 -10.88 -14.72
C PHE A 22 0.77 -11.02 -14.91
N ALA A 23 1.58 -10.57 -13.94
CA ALA A 23 3.05 -10.58 -14.03
C ALA A 23 3.63 -11.96 -14.34
N PHE A 24 3.02 -13.04 -13.85
CA PHE A 24 3.43 -14.40 -14.18
C PHE A 24 3.47 -14.68 -15.70
N TYR A 25 2.58 -14.06 -16.49
CA TYR A 25 2.54 -14.21 -17.94
C TYR A 25 3.31 -13.09 -18.66
N ILE A 26 3.14 -11.84 -18.20
CA ILE A 26 3.66 -10.66 -18.89
C ILE A 26 5.17 -10.53 -18.72
N ASP A 27 5.69 -10.75 -17.51
CA ASP A 27 7.10 -10.50 -17.21
C ASP A 27 8.03 -11.40 -18.04
N GLY A 28 7.65 -12.67 -18.21
CA GLY A 28 8.36 -13.62 -19.08
C GLY A 28 8.27 -13.27 -20.56
N ALA A 29 7.11 -12.82 -21.04
CA ALA A 29 6.93 -12.38 -22.43
C ALA A 29 7.79 -11.14 -22.78
N LEU A 30 8.14 -10.33 -21.77
CA LEU A 30 8.98 -9.14 -21.93
C LEU A 30 10.48 -9.40 -21.79
N ASN A 31 10.93 -10.64 -21.53
CA ASN A 31 12.34 -10.96 -21.33
C ASN A 31 13.26 -10.55 -22.50
N HIS A 32 12.75 -10.59 -23.74
CA HIS A 32 13.51 -10.17 -24.93
C HIS A 32 13.56 -8.64 -25.12
N ARG A 33 12.88 -7.85 -24.26
CA ARG A 33 12.76 -6.39 -24.35
C ARG A 33 13.08 -5.75 -23.00
N PRO A 34 14.37 -5.65 -22.63
CA PRO A 34 14.78 -5.28 -21.26
C PRO A 34 14.33 -3.88 -20.84
N LEU A 35 14.29 -2.92 -21.77
CA LEU A 35 13.78 -1.57 -21.49
C LEU A 35 12.29 -1.60 -21.14
N LEU A 36 11.48 -2.31 -21.93
CA LEU A 36 10.04 -2.41 -21.74
C LEU A 36 9.70 -3.17 -20.46
N GLN A 37 10.44 -4.25 -20.18
CA GLN A 37 10.33 -4.98 -18.92
C GLN A 37 10.65 -4.10 -17.72
N ARG A 38 11.70 -3.27 -17.80
CA ARG A 38 12.06 -2.33 -16.72
C ARG A 38 10.97 -1.28 -16.52
N LEU A 39 10.43 -0.72 -17.59
CA LEU A 39 9.31 0.23 -17.51
C LEU A 39 8.11 -0.43 -16.83
N TYR A 40 7.67 -1.59 -17.34
CA TYR A 40 6.58 -2.37 -16.75
C TYR A 40 6.77 -2.66 -15.25
N ARG A 41 7.98 -3.08 -14.85
CA ARG A 41 8.32 -3.35 -13.45
C ARG A 41 8.35 -2.08 -12.60
N TRP A 42 8.75 -0.92 -13.11
CA TRP A 42 8.90 0.27 -12.26
C TRP A 42 7.72 1.23 -12.31
N THR A 43 6.81 1.11 -13.28
CA THR A 43 5.68 2.03 -13.44
C THR A 43 4.81 2.13 -12.19
N PRO A 44 4.26 1.04 -11.61
CA PRO A 44 3.40 1.17 -10.43
C PRO A 44 4.06 1.87 -9.23
N PRO A 45 5.25 1.45 -8.74
CA PRO A 45 5.86 2.10 -7.58
C PRO A 45 6.31 3.53 -7.87
N ILE A 46 6.76 3.87 -9.09
CA ILE A 46 7.10 5.25 -9.44
C ILE A 46 5.85 6.13 -9.41
N MET A 47 4.71 5.64 -9.91
CA MET A 47 3.46 6.40 -9.87
C MET A 47 2.96 6.59 -8.44
N VAL A 48 3.02 5.58 -7.59
CA VAL A 48 2.62 5.78 -6.18
C VAL A 48 3.60 6.73 -5.47
N ALA A 49 4.89 6.68 -5.77
CA ALA A 49 5.86 7.64 -5.25
C ALA A 49 5.53 9.09 -5.67
N GLY A 50 5.01 9.28 -6.90
CA GLY A 50 4.53 10.58 -7.37
C GLY A 50 3.31 11.10 -6.58
N LEU A 51 2.38 10.23 -6.20
CA LEU A 51 1.27 10.59 -5.29
C LEU A 51 1.79 11.04 -3.93
N VAL A 52 2.66 10.23 -3.31
CA VAL A 52 3.28 10.55 -2.00
C VAL A 52 4.02 11.88 -2.05
N ALA A 53 4.82 12.11 -3.09
CA ALA A 53 5.57 13.34 -3.27
C ALA A 53 4.64 14.55 -3.45
N SER A 54 3.62 14.46 -4.31
CA SER A 54 2.63 15.51 -4.50
C SER A 54 1.92 15.85 -3.19
N ARG A 55 1.48 14.84 -2.43
CA ARG A 55 0.79 15.05 -1.17
C ARG A 55 1.70 15.67 -0.12
N THR A 56 2.96 15.22 -0.06
CA THR A 56 3.97 15.80 0.83
C THR A 56 4.16 17.28 0.55
N ILE A 57 4.27 17.67 -0.73
CA ILE A 57 4.35 19.08 -1.13
C ILE A 57 3.10 19.84 -0.71
N ASP A 58 1.91 19.31 -0.98
CA ASP A 58 0.64 19.97 -0.62
C ASP A 58 0.50 20.18 0.90
N ILE A 59 0.91 19.19 1.72
CA ILE A 59 0.87 19.28 3.19
C ILE A 59 1.91 20.28 3.72
N LEU A 60 3.16 20.21 3.24
CA LEU A 60 4.24 21.10 3.70
C LEU A 60 4.04 22.56 3.28
N SER A 61 3.36 22.78 2.15
CA SER A 61 2.98 24.12 1.67
C SER A 61 1.65 24.63 2.24
N LEU A 62 0.96 23.84 3.06
CA LEU A 62 -0.38 24.14 3.58
C LEU A 62 -1.37 24.53 2.47
N SER A 63 -1.31 23.82 1.34
CA SER A 63 -2.12 24.09 0.15
C SER A 63 -3.60 23.88 0.44
N SER A 64 -4.38 24.96 0.40
CA SER A 64 -5.84 24.92 0.61
C SER A 64 -6.61 24.23 -0.53
N THR A 65 -5.93 23.92 -1.64
CA THR A 65 -6.53 23.15 -2.74
C THR A 65 -6.65 21.67 -2.41
N ASN A 66 -5.83 21.16 -1.49
CA ASN A 66 -5.91 19.78 -1.04
C ASN A 66 -6.99 19.66 0.04
N PRO A 67 -8.04 18.83 -0.16
CA PRO A 67 -9.15 18.72 0.79
C PRO A 67 -8.68 18.24 2.16
N GLU A 68 -7.74 17.31 2.21
CA GLU A 68 -7.23 16.79 3.48
C GLU A 68 -6.53 17.88 4.30
N VAL A 69 -5.75 18.74 3.64
CA VAL A 69 -5.13 19.91 4.26
C VAL A 69 -6.20 20.91 4.70
N ALA A 70 -7.14 21.26 3.81
CA ALA A 70 -8.18 22.25 4.09
C ALA A 70 -9.12 21.85 5.25
N TYR A 71 -9.46 20.56 5.38
CA TYR A 71 -10.39 20.09 6.40
C TYR A 71 -9.72 19.78 7.75
N VAL A 72 -8.44 19.38 7.75
CA VAL A 72 -7.74 18.91 8.97
C VAL A 72 -6.72 19.93 9.49
N LEU A 73 -6.04 20.68 8.62
CA LEU A 73 -5.01 21.65 8.99
C LEU A 73 -5.53 23.09 8.81
N GLY A 74 -5.16 23.97 9.74
CA GLY A 74 -5.34 25.42 9.57
C GLY A 74 -4.14 26.05 8.87
N GLN A 75 -4.26 27.32 8.43
CA GLN A 75 -3.15 28.05 7.80
C GLN A 75 -1.93 28.26 8.70
N ASN A 76 -2.08 28.08 10.01
CA ASN A 76 -1.01 28.19 11.01
C ASN A 76 -0.60 26.83 11.60
N ALA A 77 -0.88 25.72 10.90
CA ALA A 77 -0.55 24.40 11.40
C ALA A 77 0.97 24.23 11.57
N SER A 78 1.37 23.70 12.72
CA SER A 78 2.75 23.42 13.06
C SER A 78 3.32 22.27 12.22
N MET A 79 4.65 22.20 12.11
CA MET A 79 5.32 21.08 11.42
C MET A 79 4.96 19.72 12.03
N ALA A 80 4.72 19.66 13.34
CA ALA A 80 4.31 18.42 14.02
C ALA A 80 2.92 17.95 13.55
N GLU A 81 1.98 18.88 13.36
CA GLU A 81 0.63 18.57 12.84
C GLU A 81 0.67 18.16 11.37
N GLN A 82 1.51 18.83 10.57
CA GLN A 82 1.76 18.45 9.17
C GLN A 82 2.32 17.03 9.05
N MET A 83 3.34 16.68 9.84
CA MET A 83 3.90 15.32 9.86
C MET A 83 2.89 14.30 10.36
N ARG A 84 2.12 14.63 11.40
CA ARG A 84 1.05 13.77 11.88
C ARG A 84 0.03 13.50 10.77
N LEU A 85 -0.40 14.51 10.02
CA LEU A 85 -1.33 14.32 8.91
C LEU A 85 -0.73 13.43 7.83
N LEU A 86 0.52 13.67 7.43
CA LEU A 86 1.20 12.87 6.41
C LEU A 86 1.22 11.37 6.75
N PHE A 87 1.49 11.03 8.02
CA PHE A 87 1.61 9.64 8.46
C PHE A 87 0.32 9.00 8.97
N THR A 88 -0.74 9.76 9.28
CA THR A 88 -2.00 9.19 9.80
C THR A 88 -3.18 9.35 8.84
N GLY A 89 -3.03 10.24 7.87
CA GLY A 89 -3.98 10.54 6.81
C GLY A 89 -3.83 9.63 5.58
N GLN A 90 -4.21 10.14 4.42
CA GLN A 90 -4.11 9.44 3.14
C GLN A 90 -2.66 9.20 2.72
N GLY A 91 -1.72 10.06 3.16
CA GLY A 91 -0.29 9.86 2.94
C GLY A 91 0.25 8.56 3.54
N ALA A 92 -0.36 8.07 4.62
CA ALA A 92 -0.04 6.78 5.22
C ALA A 92 -0.35 5.63 4.25
N LEU A 93 -1.51 5.69 3.60
CA LEU A 93 -2.01 4.67 2.68
C LEU A 93 -1.24 4.69 1.36
N GLU A 94 -0.95 5.88 0.82
CA GLU A 94 -0.08 6.05 -0.34
C GLU A 94 1.33 5.53 -0.06
N GLY A 95 1.90 5.86 1.10
CA GLY A 95 3.20 5.36 1.54
C GLY A 95 3.23 3.85 1.74
N ALA A 96 2.16 3.28 2.31
CA ALA A 96 2.00 1.84 2.47
C ALA A 96 1.93 1.11 1.12
N LEU A 97 1.14 1.61 0.18
CA LEU A 97 1.06 1.06 -1.17
C LEU A 97 2.41 1.15 -1.88
N TRP A 98 3.11 2.28 -1.75
CA TRP A 98 4.45 2.45 -2.31
C TRP A 98 5.45 1.43 -1.73
N ALA A 99 5.46 1.27 -0.41
CA ALA A 99 6.30 0.30 0.27
C ALA A 99 5.97 -1.14 -0.18
N PHE A 100 4.69 -1.48 -0.28
CA PHE A 100 4.21 -2.79 -0.71
C PHE A 100 4.63 -3.14 -2.14
N LEU A 101 4.43 -2.22 -3.09
CA LEU A 101 4.84 -2.41 -4.48
C LEU A 101 6.37 -2.50 -4.61
N SER A 102 7.09 -1.63 -3.91
CA SER A 102 8.56 -1.65 -3.91
C SER A 102 9.09 -2.95 -3.32
N PHE A 103 8.50 -3.41 -2.22
CA PHE A 103 8.85 -4.69 -1.61
C PHE A 103 8.68 -5.86 -2.58
N ALA A 104 7.60 -5.90 -3.36
CA ALA A 104 7.39 -6.95 -4.36
C ALA A 104 8.50 -7.01 -5.41
N LEU A 105 9.05 -5.86 -5.82
CA LEU A 105 10.19 -5.79 -6.76
C LEU A 105 11.50 -6.27 -6.14
N PHE A 106 11.72 -5.93 -4.87
CA PHE A 106 12.96 -6.25 -4.15
C PHE A 106 12.92 -7.59 -3.41
N ALA A 107 11.78 -8.29 -3.42
CA ALA A 107 11.63 -9.60 -2.78
C ALA A 107 12.69 -10.64 -3.19
N PRO A 108 13.13 -10.74 -4.46
CA PRO A 108 14.22 -11.66 -4.84
C PRO A 108 15.57 -11.33 -4.20
N SER A 109 15.77 -10.08 -3.77
CA SER A 109 16.99 -9.61 -3.11
C SER A 109 16.98 -9.82 -1.59
N LEU A 110 15.96 -10.50 -1.05
CA LEU A 110 15.87 -10.77 0.37
C LEU A 110 17.02 -11.66 0.85
N PRO A 111 17.57 -11.43 2.05
CA PRO A 111 18.62 -12.27 2.61
C PRO A 111 18.24 -13.75 2.72
N SER A 112 16.94 -14.06 2.77
CA SER A 112 16.42 -15.42 2.81
C SER A 112 16.53 -16.20 1.50
N LEU A 113 16.80 -15.51 0.39
CA LEU A 113 16.99 -16.08 -0.94
C LEU A 113 18.44 -16.00 -1.42
N ARG A 114 19.37 -15.65 -0.52
CA ARG A 114 20.81 -15.65 -0.85
C ARG A 114 21.24 -17.06 -1.24
N GLY A 115 21.76 -17.19 -2.45
CA GLY A 115 22.24 -18.46 -2.99
C GLY A 115 21.19 -19.28 -3.74
N CYS A 116 19.95 -18.79 -3.87
CA CYS A 116 18.96 -19.38 -4.76
C CYS A 116 19.35 -19.20 -6.23
N SER A 117 18.83 -20.08 -7.09
CA SER A 117 19.02 -19.98 -8.54
C SER A 117 18.38 -18.72 -9.13
N ALA A 118 18.82 -18.33 -10.33
CA ALA A 118 18.22 -17.23 -11.08
C ALA A 118 16.74 -17.51 -11.39
N ASP A 119 16.41 -18.76 -11.72
CA ASP A 119 15.04 -19.22 -12.00
C ASP A 119 14.13 -19.07 -10.77
N THR A 120 14.61 -19.46 -9.59
CA THR A 120 13.88 -19.24 -8.33
C THR A 120 13.68 -17.75 -8.05
N SER A 121 14.70 -16.93 -8.31
CA SER A 121 14.65 -15.48 -8.09
C SER A 121 13.62 -14.81 -9.01
N ASP A 122 13.56 -15.20 -10.28
CA ASP A 122 12.58 -14.69 -11.24
C ASP A 122 11.18 -15.22 -10.94
N PHE A 123 11.04 -16.50 -10.56
CA PHE A 123 9.76 -17.05 -10.08
C PHE A 123 9.22 -16.25 -8.89
N VAL A 124 10.07 -15.99 -7.88
CA VAL A 124 9.69 -15.21 -6.70
C VAL A 124 9.25 -13.82 -7.12
N ARG A 125 10.00 -13.15 -8.00
CA ARG A 125 9.65 -11.80 -8.48
C ARG A 125 8.27 -11.79 -9.12
N SER A 126 8.03 -12.64 -10.10
CA SER A 126 6.77 -12.63 -10.85
C SER A 126 5.58 -12.95 -9.95
N ARG A 127 5.71 -13.89 -8.99
CA ARG A 127 4.63 -14.24 -8.06
C ARG A 127 4.37 -13.14 -7.03
N MET A 128 5.42 -12.51 -6.50
CA MET A 128 5.29 -11.36 -5.59
C MET A 128 4.64 -10.17 -6.29
N MET A 129 5.01 -9.89 -7.55
CA MET A 129 4.35 -8.87 -8.36
C MET A 129 2.88 -9.21 -8.63
N THR A 130 2.55 -10.47 -8.93
CA THR A 130 1.15 -10.91 -9.09
C THR A 130 0.32 -10.72 -7.83
N HIS A 131 0.83 -11.16 -6.69
CA HIS A 131 0.18 -10.94 -5.38
C HIS A 131 -0.01 -9.45 -5.12
N ALA A 132 1.05 -8.65 -5.29
CA ALA A 132 0.99 -7.22 -5.06
C ALA A 132 0.05 -6.50 -6.03
N GLY A 133 0.00 -6.91 -7.30
CA GLY A 133 -0.92 -6.35 -8.29
C GLY A 133 -2.38 -6.58 -7.93
N VAL A 134 -2.76 -7.80 -7.56
CA VAL A 134 -4.14 -8.13 -7.15
C VAL A 134 -4.55 -7.32 -5.92
N TRP A 135 -3.71 -7.30 -4.88
CA TRP A 135 -4.01 -6.53 -3.67
C TRP A 135 -3.99 -5.02 -3.92
N ALA A 136 -3.06 -4.51 -4.74
CA ALA A 136 -3.03 -3.10 -5.11
C ALA A 136 -4.31 -2.67 -5.83
N LEU A 137 -4.88 -3.51 -6.72
CA LEU A 137 -6.17 -3.21 -7.34
C LEU A 137 -7.29 -3.09 -6.31
N LEU A 138 -7.38 -4.03 -5.36
CA LEU A 138 -8.37 -3.99 -4.28
C LEU A 138 -8.19 -2.74 -3.41
N LEU A 139 -6.95 -2.43 -3.03
CA LEU A 139 -6.63 -1.24 -2.24
C LEU A 139 -6.98 0.04 -3.00
N LEU A 140 -6.67 0.12 -4.30
CA LEU A 140 -7.01 1.28 -5.13
C LEU A 140 -8.53 1.47 -5.26
N MET A 141 -9.30 0.38 -5.38
CA MET A 141 -10.76 0.45 -5.49
C MET A 141 -11.41 0.90 -4.19
N VAL A 142 -10.88 0.46 -3.04
CA VAL A 142 -11.52 0.71 -1.74
C VAL A 142 -10.97 1.96 -1.06
N LEU A 143 -9.65 2.14 -1.01
CA LEU A 143 -9.00 3.16 -0.18
C LEU A 143 -8.53 4.41 -0.95
N PHE A 144 -8.61 4.41 -2.29
CA PHE A 144 -8.13 5.51 -3.15
C PHE A 144 -9.29 6.09 -3.95
N GLN A 145 -10.36 6.49 -3.25
CA GLN A 145 -11.53 7.12 -3.85
C GLN A 145 -11.16 8.42 -4.57
N GLN A 146 -11.80 8.67 -5.72
CA GLN A 146 -11.48 9.82 -6.56
C GLN A 146 -11.71 11.16 -5.85
N ASP A 147 -12.70 11.22 -4.97
CA ASP A 147 -13.05 12.43 -4.22
C ASP A 147 -11.92 12.88 -3.28
N MET A 148 -11.08 11.94 -2.81
CA MET A 148 -9.90 12.24 -1.97
C MET A 148 -8.75 12.91 -2.75
N TYR A 149 -8.86 12.93 -4.09
CA TYR A 149 -7.91 13.54 -5.01
C TYR A 149 -8.51 14.74 -5.75
N ALA A 150 -9.81 14.99 -5.60
CA ALA A 150 -10.46 16.17 -6.16
C ALA A 150 -10.11 17.42 -5.32
N PRO A 151 -9.96 18.59 -5.96
CA PRO A 151 -9.75 19.83 -5.23
C PRO A 151 -10.96 20.16 -4.34
N ALA A 152 -10.72 20.84 -3.22
CA ALA A 152 -11.80 21.28 -2.33
C ALA A 152 -12.63 22.40 -2.98
N ASP A 153 -13.93 22.15 -3.20
CA ASP A 153 -14.85 23.15 -3.74
C ASP A 153 -15.19 24.25 -2.72
N ILE A 154 -15.25 23.90 -1.43
CA ILE A 154 -15.55 24.81 -0.33
C ILE A 154 -14.47 24.66 0.74
N VAL A 155 -13.62 25.68 0.88
CA VAL A 155 -12.58 25.73 1.91
C VAL A 155 -13.20 26.27 3.21
N PRO A 156 -13.26 25.49 4.30
CA PRO A 156 -13.81 25.97 5.55
C PRO A 156 -12.88 27.02 6.18
N ALA A 157 -13.46 27.99 6.90
CA ALA A 157 -12.70 29.04 7.59
C ALA A 157 -11.82 28.50 8.75
N SER A 158 -12.13 27.31 9.24
CA SER A 158 -11.40 26.62 10.32
C SER A 158 -11.46 25.10 10.11
N PRO A 159 -10.49 24.32 10.63
CA PRO A 159 -10.52 22.86 10.54
C PRO A 159 -11.81 22.28 11.10
N THR A 160 -12.44 21.39 10.34
CA THR A 160 -13.71 20.74 10.70
C THR A 160 -13.52 19.28 11.09
N VAL A 161 -12.38 18.68 10.73
CA VAL A 161 -12.05 17.28 10.97
C VAL A 161 -10.90 17.19 11.95
N LYS A 162 -11.03 16.34 12.97
CA LYS A 162 -9.95 16.09 13.94
C LYS A 162 -8.84 15.26 13.31
N ALA A 163 -7.59 15.62 13.58
CA ALA A 163 -6.44 14.85 13.15
C ALA A 163 -6.46 13.42 13.73
N VAL A 164 -6.19 12.44 12.87
CA VAL A 164 -6.17 11.02 13.22
C VAL A 164 -5.03 10.70 14.19
N GLY A 165 -5.21 9.72 15.06
CA GLY A 165 -4.20 9.30 16.03
C GLY A 165 -3.07 8.46 15.41
N TRP A 166 -1.93 8.36 16.11
CA TRP A 166 -0.79 7.53 15.69
C TRP A 166 -1.08 6.03 15.66
N SER A 167 -2.12 5.57 16.39
CA SER A 167 -2.59 4.19 16.33
C SER A 167 -3.02 3.78 14.92
N SER A 168 -3.62 4.68 14.15
CA SER A 168 -4.00 4.41 12.76
C SER A 168 -2.78 4.21 11.86
N PHE A 169 -1.70 4.97 12.07
CA PHE A 169 -0.45 4.73 11.36
C PHE A 169 0.10 3.33 11.68
N LEU A 170 0.12 2.96 12.96
CA LEU A 170 0.58 1.63 13.38
C LEU A 170 -0.25 0.51 12.73
N LEU A 171 -1.58 0.65 12.69
CA LEU A 171 -2.47 -0.29 11.99
C LEU A 171 -2.08 -0.42 10.52
N VAL A 172 -1.95 0.71 9.80
CA VAL A 172 -1.54 0.71 8.38
C VAL A 172 -0.21 -0.02 8.18
N VAL A 173 0.79 0.23 9.03
CA VAL A 173 2.09 -0.46 8.96
C VAL A 173 1.92 -1.96 9.18
N MET A 174 1.17 -2.39 10.20
CA MET A 174 0.97 -3.81 10.51
C MET A 174 0.25 -4.55 9.38
N PHE A 175 -0.83 -4.00 8.82
CA PHE A 175 -1.55 -4.65 7.71
C PHE A 175 -0.73 -4.68 6.42
N THR A 176 0.06 -3.63 6.17
CA THR A 176 0.99 -3.63 5.04
C THR A 176 2.03 -4.74 5.17
N LEU A 177 2.58 -4.94 6.38
CA LEU A 177 3.50 -6.06 6.64
C LEU A 177 2.81 -7.41 6.47
N LEU A 178 1.59 -7.57 6.97
CA LEU A 178 0.82 -8.82 6.78
C LEU A 178 0.61 -9.14 5.29
N LEU A 179 0.27 -8.14 4.46
CA LEU A 179 0.16 -8.31 3.01
C LEU A 179 1.48 -8.73 2.37
N MET A 180 2.60 -8.10 2.75
CA MET A 180 3.93 -8.46 2.27
C MET A 180 4.28 -9.91 2.63
N MET A 181 4.04 -10.33 3.88
CA MET A 181 4.40 -11.66 4.37
C MET A 181 3.47 -12.75 3.82
N SER A 182 2.19 -12.45 3.63
CA SER A 182 1.25 -13.32 2.92
C SER A 182 1.76 -13.64 1.51
N GLY A 183 2.28 -12.63 0.79
CA GLY A 183 2.93 -12.81 -0.50
C GLY A 183 4.17 -13.70 -0.42
N GLU A 184 5.06 -13.47 0.56
CA GLU A 184 6.25 -14.32 0.79
C GLU A 184 5.82 -15.77 1.04
N MET A 185 4.81 -16.02 1.87
CA MET A 185 4.31 -17.36 2.21
C MET A 185 3.70 -18.08 1.01
N LEU A 186 2.81 -17.42 0.26
CA LEU A 186 2.17 -17.98 -0.93
C LEU A 186 3.20 -18.32 -2.01
N THR A 187 4.17 -17.45 -2.22
CA THR A 187 5.23 -17.65 -3.20
C THR A 187 6.19 -18.75 -2.77
N ALA A 188 6.63 -18.73 -1.51
CA ALA A 188 7.58 -19.70 -1.00
C ALA A 188 6.98 -21.11 -0.97
N SER A 189 5.74 -21.27 -0.50
CA SER A 189 5.07 -22.58 -0.44
C SER A 189 4.87 -23.21 -1.82
N ALA A 190 4.54 -22.41 -2.84
CA ALA A 190 4.39 -22.89 -4.21
C ALA A 190 5.69 -23.45 -4.80
N HIS A 191 6.84 -22.85 -4.49
CA HIS A 191 8.16 -23.29 -5.00
C HIS A 191 8.87 -24.29 -4.09
N MET A 192 8.54 -24.33 -2.81
CA MET A 192 9.06 -25.32 -1.87
C MET A 192 8.69 -26.74 -2.30
N ALA A 193 7.50 -26.91 -2.87
CA ALA A 193 7.03 -28.19 -3.38
C ALA A 193 7.88 -28.74 -4.54
N SER A 194 8.65 -27.89 -5.23
CA SER A 194 9.46 -28.28 -6.39
C SER A 194 10.97 -28.34 -6.10
N SER A 195 11.55 -27.35 -5.42
CA SER A 195 13.02 -27.20 -5.28
C SER A 195 13.53 -27.08 -3.84
N GLY A 196 12.66 -26.77 -2.87
CA GLY A 196 13.04 -26.54 -1.47
C GLY A 196 13.89 -25.27 -1.20
N GLU A 197 14.34 -24.56 -2.24
CA GLU A 197 15.21 -23.37 -2.14
C GLU A 197 14.55 -22.23 -1.36
N THR A 198 13.21 -22.17 -1.34
CA THR A 198 12.42 -21.14 -0.67
C THR A 198 12.03 -21.49 0.79
N SER A 199 12.54 -22.60 1.34
CA SER A 199 12.20 -23.08 2.69
C SER A 199 12.49 -22.05 3.80
N LEU A 200 13.65 -21.38 3.73
CA LEU A 200 14.04 -20.38 4.72
C LEU A 200 13.24 -19.08 4.59
N LEU A 201 12.84 -18.71 3.36
CA LEU A 201 11.90 -17.61 3.13
C LEU A 201 10.56 -17.92 3.81
N PHE A 202 10.02 -19.12 3.60
CA PHE A 202 8.75 -19.55 4.19
C PHE A 202 8.78 -19.55 5.73
N GLN A 203 9.80 -20.15 6.34
CA GLN A 203 9.93 -20.19 7.80
C GLN A 203 9.98 -18.79 8.42
N ARG A 204 10.76 -17.88 7.81
CA ARG A 204 10.86 -16.50 8.29
C ARG A 204 9.57 -15.72 8.07
N ALA A 205 8.90 -15.92 6.94
CA ALA A 205 7.63 -15.29 6.65
C ALA A 205 6.57 -15.69 7.69
N ILE A 206 6.48 -16.97 8.07
CA ILE A 206 5.58 -17.43 9.15
C ILE A 206 5.83 -16.68 10.45
N ILE A 207 7.08 -16.60 10.91
CA ILE A 207 7.41 -15.93 12.18
C ILE A 207 7.02 -14.45 12.12
N LYS A 208 7.35 -13.76 11.01
CA LYS A 208 6.97 -12.36 10.80
C LYS A 208 5.45 -12.18 10.81
N THR A 209 4.70 -13.07 10.15
CA THR A 209 3.23 -13.06 10.11
C THR A 209 2.63 -13.29 11.50
N LEU A 210 3.17 -14.22 12.29
CA LEU A 210 2.67 -14.46 13.66
C LEU A 210 2.86 -13.24 14.55
N VAL A 211 4.04 -12.60 14.50
CA VAL A 211 4.32 -11.40 15.29
C VAL A 211 3.48 -10.22 14.83
N ALA A 212 3.46 -9.92 13.53
CA ALA A 212 2.67 -8.84 12.96
C ALA A 212 1.16 -9.06 13.16
N GLY A 213 0.71 -10.31 13.04
CA GLY A 213 -0.69 -10.70 13.22
C GLY A 213 -1.16 -10.53 14.65
N ALA A 214 -0.37 -10.98 15.63
CA ALA A 214 -0.68 -10.77 17.05
C ALA A 214 -0.79 -9.28 17.39
N LEU A 215 0.14 -8.46 16.89
CA LEU A 215 0.11 -7.01 17.08
C LEU A 215 -1.07 -6.36 16.35
N ALA A 216 -1.37 -6.77 15.12
CA ALA A 216 -2.50 -6.27 14.36
C ALA A 216 -3.83 -6.55 15.09
N TRP A 217 -4.02 -7.78 15.58
CA TRP A 217 -5.18 -8.14 16.39
C TRP A 217 -5.28 -7.30 17.67
N ALA A 218 -4.16 -7.12 18.40
CA ALA A 218 -4.14 -6.29 19.59
C ALA A 218 -4.57 -4.84 19.28
N CYS A 219 -4.14 -4.27 18.15
CA CYS A 219 -4.55 -2.95 17.71
C CYS A 219 -6.02 -2.90 17.29
N LEU A 220 -6.54 -3.95 16.62
CA LEU A 220 -7.96 -4.03 16.25
C LEU A 220 -8.87 -4.12 17.48
N PHE A 221 -8.46 -4.81 18.54
CA PHE A 221 -9.21 -4.85 19.81
C PHE A 221 -9.31 -3.48 20.49
N GLN A 222 -8.42 -2.55 20.17
CA GLN A 222 -8.48 -1.17 20.66
C GLN A 222 -9.25 -0.23 19.72
N SER A 223 -9.78 -0.76 18.61
CA SER A 223 -10.54 0.00 17.62
C SER A 223 -12.05 -0.23 17.75
N ASP A 224 -12.84 0.58 17.05
CA ASP A 224 -14.30 0.47 17.03
C ASP A 224 -14.82 -0.77 16.28
N LEU A 225 -13.95 -1.59 15.67
CA LEU A 225 -14.33 -2.76 14.86
C LEU A 225 -15.31 -3.71 15.58
N PHE A 226 -15.16 -3.89 16.89
CA PHE A 226 -16.01 -4.79 17.69
C PHE A 226 -17.22 -4.09 18.32
N SER A 227 -17.45 -2.82 18.02
CA SER A 227 -18.63 -2.08 18.46
C SER A 227 -19.83 -2.39 17.57
N ALA A 228 -21.03 -2.45 18.15
CA ALA A 228 -22.28 -2.59 17.38
C ALA A 228 -22.42 -1.47 16.33
N THR A 229 -21.97 -0.26 16.67
CA THR A 229 -22.01 0.91 15.79
C THR A 229 -21.17 0.77 14.53
N TRP A 230 -20.09 -0.01 14.55
CA TRP A 230 -19.31 -0.28 13.35
C TRP A 230 -20.00 -1.30 12.45
N TRP A 231 -20.55 -2.38 13.03
CA TRP A 231 -21.28 -3.41 12.27
C TRP A 231 -22.55 -2.89 11.60
N ASP A 232 -23.18 -1.86 12.17
CA ASP A 232 -24.31 -1.17 11.54
C ASP A 232 -23.91 -0.41 10.25
N ARG A 233 -22.65 0.07 10.17
CA ARG A 233 -22.13 0.89 9.05
C ARG A 233 -20.62 0.62 8.81
N PRO A 234 -20.23 -0.55 8.29
CA PRO A 234 -18.83 -0.95 8.20
C PRO A 234 -18.02 -0.10 7.21
N LEU A 235 -18.67 0.49 6.19
CA LEU A 235 -18.03 1.38 5.21
C LEU A 235 -17.83 2.81 5.73
N ARG A 236 -18.22 3.13 6.98
CA ARG A 236 -17.91 4.42 7.58
C ARG A 236 -16.41 4.62 7.81
N ASP A 237 -15.69 3.52 8.07
CA ASP A 237 -14.23 3.48 8.13
C ASP A 237 -13.72 2.33 7.25
N GLU A 238 -13.50 2.64 5.98
CA GLU A 238 -13.03 1.71 4.95
C GLU A 238 -11.67 1.10 5.31
N ARG A 239 -10.87 1.78 6.14
CA ARG A 239 -9.56 1.29 6.60
C ARG A 239 -9.73 0.12 7.54
N LEU A 240 -10.71 0.19 8.46
CA LEU A 240 -11.04 -0.92 9.36
C LEU A 240 -11.68 -2.09 8.61
N ALA A 241 -12.51 -1.82 7.60
CA ALA A 241 -13.06 -2.87 6.75
C ALA A 241 -11.96 -3.63 5.99
N MET A 242 -11.01 -2.90 5.39
CA MET A 242 -9.87 -3.52 4.70
C MET A 242 -8.94 -4.26 5.67
N ALA A 243 -8.71 -3.71 6.86
CA ALA A 243 -7.95 -4.36 7.91
C ALA A 243 -8.54 -5.72 8.30
N LEU A 244 -9.87 -5.80 8.42
CA LEU A 244 -10.57 -7.07 8.68
C LEU A 244 -10.36 -8.07 7.53
N VAL A 245 -10.48 -7.63 6.28
CA VAL A 245 -10.26 -8.49 5.09
C VAL A 245 -8.82 -9.02 5.02
N ILE A 246 -7.83 -8.24 5.47
CA ILE A 246 -6.42 -8.67 5.45
C ILE A 246 -6.10 -9.67 6.57
N VAL A 247 -6.78 -9.57 7.72
CA VAL A 247 -6.50 -10.39 8.91
C VAL A 247 -7.31 -11.68 8.98
N THR A 248 -8.36 -11.80 8.16
CA THR A 248 -9.24 -12.97 8.06
C THR A 248 -8.83 -13.88 6.93
#